data_AF-T0KRW5-F1
#
_entry.id   AF-T0KRW5-F1
#
_cell.length_a   1.000
_cell.length_b   1.000
_cell.length_c   1.000
_cell.angle_alpha   90.00
_cell.angle_beta   90.00
_cell.angle_gamma   90.00
#
_symmetry.space_group_name_H-M   'P 1'
#
loop_
_entity.id
_entity.type
_entity.pdbx_description
1 polymer ?
#
loop_
_entity_poly.entity_id
_entity_poly.type
_entity_poly.pdbx_seq_one_letter_code
_entity_poly.pdbx_strand_id
1 'polypeptide(L)'
;MMGYKMTLQNANAEVMDWLDFTANARIHQTTLYRPFDMLAEEQLQLLPLPKPYHGIHPIKATAKSVTQDKQTSNRISIHIPTRDLQSYDAFIPAMTYILVPVYAVGGALWH
;
A
#
# COMPACT_ATOMS: atom_id res chain seq x y z
N MET A 1 -27.18 -19.00 20.19
CA MET A 1 -25.85 -18.87 19.57
C MET A 1 -24.84 -19.49 20.50
N MET A 2 -24.14 -20.55 20.06
CA MET A 2 -23.12 -21.21 20.87
C MET A 2 -22.04 -20.19 21.28
N GLY A 3 -21.56 -20.27 22.52
CA GLY A 3 -20.59 -19.35 23.13
C GLY A 3 -19.19 -19.43 22.51
N TYR A 4 -19.09 -19.18 21.22
CA TYR A 4 -17.85 -19.13 20.48
C TYR A 4 -17.04 -17.93 20.95
N LYS A 5 -15.87 -18.22 21.55
CA LYS A 5 -14.92 -17.20 21.99
C LYS A 5 -13.84 -17.08 20.92
N MET A 6 -13.71 -15.89 20.33
CA MET A 6 -12.66 -15.59 19.35
C MET A 6 -11.31 -15.57 20.07
N THR A 7 -10.51 -16.63 19.87
CA THR A 7 -9.13 -16.74 20.37
C THR A 7 -8.16 -16.39 19.24
N LEU A 8 -6.91 -16.06 19.60
CA LEU A 8 -5.84 -15.82 18.62
C LEU A 8 -5.63 -17.06 17.72
N GLN A 9 -5.70 -18.24 18.31
CA GLN A 9 -5.50 -19.51 17.58
C GLN A 9 -6.60 -19.72 16.55
N ASN A 10 -7.87 -19.54 16.94
CA ASN A 10 -8.97 -19.75 16.02
C ASN A 10 -9.01 -18.67 14.93
N ALA A 11 -8.65 -17.42 15.27
CA ALA A 11 -8.52 -16.34 14.30
C ALA A 11 -7.45 -16.65 13.25
N ASN A 12 -6.28 -17.11 13.68
CA ASN A 12 -5.20 -17.49 12.77
C ASN A 12 -5.61 -18.69 11.91
N ALA A 13 -6.30 -19.68 12.47
CA ALA A 13 -6.78 -20.84 11.71
C ALA A 13 -7.74 -20.42 10.59
N GLU A 14 -8.74 -19.58 10.90
CA GLU A 14 -9.68 -19.07 9.90
C GLU A 14 -9.00 -18.25 8.80
N VAL A 15 -7.97 -17.48 9.16
CA VAL A 15 -7.16 -16.74 8.18
C VAL A 15 -6.40 -17.69 7.26
N MET A 16 -5.83 -18.78 7.80
CA MET A 16 -5.14 -19.78 6.97
C MET A 16 -6.12 -20.45 5.99
N ASP A 17 -7.31 -20.85 6.46
CA ASP A 17 -8.34 -21.43 5.60
C ASP A 17 -8.77 -20.44 4.50
N TRP A 18 -8.97 -19.16 4.85
CA TRP A 18 -9.30 -18.14 3.87
C TRP A 18 -8.18 -17.92 2.83
N LEU A 19 -6.91 -17.96 3.26
CA LEU A 19 -5.77 -17.86 2.35
C LEU A 19 -5.78 -19.01 1.36
N ASP A 20 -5.93 -20.25 1.82
CA ASP A 20 -5.86 -21.44 0.97
C ASP A 20 -7.04 -21.55 0.01
N PHE A 21 -8.26 -21.36 0.50
CA PHE A 21 -9.47 -21.64 -0.29
C PHE A 21 -10.03 -20.43 -1.03
N THR A 22 -9.65 -19.21 -0.63
CA THR A 22 -10.19 -17.98 -1.24
C THR A 22 -9.10 -17.11 -1.85
N ALA A 23 -8.15 -16.62 -1.05
CA ALA A 23 -7.25 -15.55 -1.49
C ALA A 23 -6.21 -16.04 -2.50
N ASN A 24 -5.60 -17.20 -2.24
CA ASN A 24 -4.54 -17.78 -3.06
C ASN A 24 -5.09 -18.62 -4.21
N ALA A 25 -6.31 -19.19 -4.08
CA ALA A 25 -6.93 -20.02 -5.11
C ALA A 25 -7.67 -19.22 -6.20
N ARG A 26 -8.14 -18.01 -5.91
CA ARG A 26 -8.92 -17.20 -6.86
C ARG A 26 -8.08 -16.76 -8.08
N ILE A 27 -8.77 -16.53 -9.19
CA ILE A 27 -8.19 -15.77 -10.31
C ILE A 27 -8.33 -14.28 -9.99
N HIS A 28 -7.20 -13.57 -10.03
CA HIS A 28 -7.20 -12.14 -9.75
C HIS A 28 -7.74 -11.36 -10.95
N GLN A 29 -8.64 -10.40 -10.69
CA GLN A 29 -9.41 -9.74 -11.76
C GLN A 29 -8.54 -8.96 -12.75
N THR A 30 -7.48 -8.29 -12.29
CA THR A 30 -6.67 -7.43 -13.17
C THR A 30 -5.52 -8.17 -13.84
N THR A 31 -4.97 -9.20 -13.19
CA THR A 31 -3.85 -9.96 -13.74
C THR A 31 -4.32 -11.19 -14.49
N LEU A 32 -5.55 -11.66 -14.25
CA LEU A 32 -6.14 -12.88 -14.83
C LEU A 32 -5.37 -14.18 -14.52
N TYR A 33 -4.44 -14.11 -13.56
CA TYR A 33 -3.73 -15.27 -13.04
C TYR A 33 -4.11 -15.53 -11.60
N ARG A 34 -3.79 -16.74 -11.14
CA ARG A 34 -3.84 -17.07 -9.72
C ARG A 34 -2.69 -16.35 -9.00
N PRO A 35 -2.94 -15.58 -7.93
CA PRO A 35 -1.89 -14.83 -7.21
C PRO A 35 -0.71 -15.69 -6.76
N PHE A 36 -1.00 -16.91 -6.29
CA PHE A 36 0.04 -17.78 -5.75
C PHE A 36 0.99 -18.32 -6.83
N ASP A 37 0.46 -18.63 -8.02
CA ASP A 37 1.27 -19.08 -9.15
C ASP A 37 2.17 -17.94 -9.64
N MET A 38 1.61 -16.73 -9.77
CA MET A 38 2.35 -15.51 -10.14
C MET A 38 3.46 -15.18 -9.14
N LEU A 39 3.18 -15.27 -7.84
CA LEU A 39 4.18 -15.04 -6.79
C LEU A 39 5.39 -15.97 -6.95
N ALA A 40 5.18 -17.24 -7.33
CA ALA A 40 6.28 -18.19 -7.52
C ALA A 40 7.27 -17.74 -8.62
N GLU A 41 6.77 -17.09 -9.66
CA GLU A 41 7.59 -16.53 -10.75
C GLU A 41 8.30 -15.23 -10.30
N GLU A 42 7.57 -14.35 -9.62
CA GLU A 42 8.07 -13.07 -9.13
C GLU A 42 9.12 -13.22 -8.02
N GLN A 43 9.07 -14.33 -7.26
CA GLN A 43 9.97 -14.61 -6.14
C GLN A 43 11.45 -14.51 -6.53
N LEU A 44 11.79 -14.88 -7.77
CA LEU A 44 13.15 -14.83 -8.31
C LEU A 44 13.68 -13.39 -8.50
N GLN A 45 12.78 -12.42 -8.58
CA GLN A 45 13.09 -11.01 -8.83
C GLN A 45 12.98 -10.14 -7.57
N LEU A 46 12.55 -10.73 -6.45
CA LEU A 46 12.37 -9.99 -5.21
C LEU A 46 13.70 -9.46 -4.67
N LEU A 47 13.69 -8.18 -4.32
CA LEU A 47 14.77 -7.57 -3.57
C LEU A 47 14.80 -8.13 -2.14
N PRO A 48 15.98 -8.18 -1.48
CA PRO A 48 16.07 -8.61 -0.10
C PRO A 48 15.17 -7.74 0.79
N LEU A 49 14.60 -8.36 1.83
CA LEU A 49 13.80 -7.64 2.80
C LEU A 49 14.59 -6.47 3.38
N PRO A 50 13.96 -5.31 3.60
CA PRO A 50 14.63 -4.18 4.22
C PRO A 50 15.15 -4.59 5.60
N LYS A 51 16.29 -4.01 5.98
CA LYS A 51 16.84 -4.23 7.32
C LYS A 51 15.80 -3.84 8.38
N PRO A 52 15.67 -4.63 9.47
CA PRO A 52 14.79 -4.28 10.58
C PRO A 52 15.05 -2.84 11.02
N TYR A 53 13.96 -2.09 11.15
CA TYR A 53 14.06 -0.69 11.49
C TYR A 53 14.41 -0.51 12.96
N HIS A 54 15.65 -0.10 13.25
CA HIS A 54 16.13 0.13 14.61
C HIS A 54 15.88 1.56 15.15
N GLY A 55 15.11 2.39 14.42
CA GLY A 55 14.75 3.78 14.79
C GLY A 55 15.75 4.82 14.27
N ILE A 56 15.34 5.94 13.65
CA ILE A 56 14.58 7.05 14.24
C ILE A 56 13.27 7.33 13.49
N HIS A 57 12.13 6.92 14.07
CA HIS A 57 10.81 7.17 13.49
C HIS A 57 10.68 8.64 13.08
N PRO A 58 10.11 9.01 11.92
CA PRO A 58 10.11 10.40 11.45
C PRO A 58 9.52 11.40 12.47
N ILE A 59 8.58 10.96 13.31
CA ILE A 59 8.03 11.73 14.44
C ILE A 59 9.10 12.05 15.51
N LYS A 60 10.00 11.11 15.77
CA LYS A 60 11.17 11.31 16.64
C LYS A 60 12.32 12.04 15.92
N ALA A 61 12.36 11.96 14.59
CA ALA A 61 13.33 12.67 13.75
C ALA A 61 13.02 14.16 13.69
N THR A 62 11.74 14.56 13.57
CA THR A 62 11.31 15.97 13.67
C THR A 62 11.54 16.51 15.08
N ALA A 63 11.22 15.77 16.14
CA ALA A 63 11.52 16.21 17.51
C ALA A 63 13.03 16.39 17.75
N LYS A 64 13.88 15.48 17.23
CA LYS A 64 15.33 15.62 17.31
C LYS A 64 15.87 16.76 16.43
N SER A 65 15.34 16.95 15.21
CA SER A 65 15.78 18.03 14.32
C SER A 65 15.44 19.40 14.91
N VAL A 66 14.26 19.56 15.53
CA VAL A 66 13.88 20.80 16.21
C VAL A 66 14.81 21.11 17.40
N THR A 67 15.26 20.09 18.14
CA THR A 67 16.22 20.31 19.24
C THR A 67 17.67 20.53 18.78
N GLN A 68 18.07 19.98 17.62
CA GLN A 68 19.41 20.16 17.05
C GLN A 68 19.55 21.41 16.17
N ASP A 69 18.44 21.94 15.62
CA ASP A 69 18.40 23.18 14.83
C ASP A 69 18.85 24.42 15.63
N LYS A 70 18.91 24.33 16.96
CA LYS A 70 19.42 25.42 17.81
C LYS A 70 20.95 25.59 17.75
N GLN A 71 21.70 24.63 17.19
CA GLN A 71 23.18 24.64 17.25
C GLN A 71 23.91 24.81 15.91
N THR A 72 23.25 24.65 14.76
CA THR A 72 23.94 24.79 13.45
C THR A 72 23.59 26.11 12.79
N SER A 73 24.32 27.17 13.20
CA SER A 73 24.46 28.37 12.38
C SER A 73 25.23 28.03 11.10
N ASN A 74 24.72 28.47 9.95
CA ASN A 74 25.14 28.18 8.56
C ASN A 74 24.50 26.96 7.89
N ARG A 75 23.21 27.05 7.55
CA ARG A 75 22.60 26.13 6.58
C ARG A 75 22.13 26.88 5.34
N ILE A 76 22.57 26.40 4.18
CA ILE A 76 22.07 26.77 2.84
C ILE A 76 20.55 26.61 2.85
N SER A 77 19.82 27.65 2.45
CA SER A 77 18.35 27.65 2.42
C SER A 77 17.83 26.76 1.30
N ILE A 78 17.49 25.52 1.63
CA ILE A 78 16.75 24.65 0.72
C ILE A 78 15.27 25.00 0.90
N HIS A 79 14.69 25.70 -0.08
CA HIS A 79 13.26 26.00 -0.11
C HIS A 79 12.47 24.72 -0.37
N ILE A 80 11.79 24.20 0.65
CA ILE A 80 10.82 23.13 0.52
C ILE A 80 9.45 23.79 0.36
N PRO A 81 8.83 23.75 -0.82
CA PRO A 81 7.50 24.34 -0.99
C PRO A 81 6.51 23.57 -0.13
N THR A 82 5.61 24.31 0.53
CA THR A 82 4.45 23.75 1.22
C THR A 82 3.54 23.12 0.19
N ARG A 83 3.72 21.82 -0.08
CA ARG A 83 2.76 21.06 -0.88
C ARG A 83 1.55 20.76 0.01
N ASP A 84 0.56 21.65 -0.06
CA ASP A 84 -0.75 21.39 0.49
C ASP A 84 -1.37 20.19 -0.24
N LEU A 85 -1.89 19.22 0.52
CA LEU A 85 -2.56 18.03 0.00
C LEU A 85 -3.75 18.40 -0.90
N GLN A 86 -4.30 19.60 -0.77
CA GLN A 86 -5.36 20.12 -1.62
C GLN A 86 -4.94 20.28 -3.10
N SER A 87 -3.65 20.34 -3.40
CA SER A 87 -3.18 20.41 -4.79
C SER A 87 -3.42 19.11 -5.58
N TYR A 88 -3.76 17.99 -4.90
CA TYR A 88 -4.18 16.75 -5.55
C TYR A 88 -5.61 16.79 -6.10
N ASP A 89 -6.47 17.66 -5.56
CA ASP A 89 -7.86 17.79 -6.02
C ASP A 89 -7.94 18.29 -7.46
N ALA A 90 -6.95 19.07 -7.90
CA ALA A 90 -6.84 19.53 -9.29
C ALA A 90 -6.66 18.39 -10.31
N PHE A 91 -6.20 17.21 -9.88
CA PHE A 91 -6.02 16.04 -10.75
C PHE A 91 -7.24 15.11 -10.78
N ILE A 92 -8.23 15.30 -9.90
CA ILE A 92 -9.45 14.49 -9.85
C ILE A 92 -10.25 14.58 -11.17
N PRO A 93 -10.49 15.78 -11.76
CA PRO A 93 -11.24 15.87 -13.01
C PRO A 93 -10.50 15.25 -14.20
N ALA A 94 -9.17 15.33 -14.24
CA ALA A 94 -8.39 14.73 -15.32
C ALA A 94 -8.49 13.19 -15.30
N MET A 95 -8.52 12.57 -14.12
CA MET A 95 -8.65 11.13 -13.97
C MET A 95 -10.04 10.61 -14.32
N THR A 96 -11.11 11.38 -14.06
CA THR A 96 -12.48 10.98 -14.43
C THR A 96 -12.67 10.93 -15.95
N TYR A 97 -12.05 11.83 -16.71
CA TYR A 97 -12.09 11.78 -18.18
C TYR A 97 -11.34 10.57 -18.78
N ILE A 98 -10.32 10.04 -18.09
CA ILE A 98 -9.56 8.87 -18.56
C ILE A 98 -10.29 7.55 -18.22
N LEU A 99 -10.92 7.47 -17.04
CA LEU A 99 -11.54 6.23 -16.56
C LEU A 99 -12.93 5.97 -17.17
N VAL A 100 -13.75 7.00 -17.39
CA VAL A 100 -15.11 6.84 -17.94
C VAL A 100 -15.16 6.12 -19.30
N PRO A 101 -14.31 6.44 -20.31
CA PRO A 101 -14.36 5.74 -21.60
C PRO A 101 -13.86 4.29 -21.51
N VAL A 102 -12.95 3.97 -20.58
CA VAL A 102 -12.45 2.59 -20.39
C VAL A 102 -13.55 1.67 -19.84
N TYR A 103 -14.35 2.15 -18.89
CA TYR A 103 -15.49 1.38 -18.36
C TYR A 103 -16.64 1.26 -19.37
N ALA A 104 -16.94 2.33 -20.12
CA ALA A 104 -18.06 2.32 -21.06
C ALA A 104 -17.80 1.45 -22.31
N VAL A 105 -16.56 1.45 -22.83
CA VAL A 105 -16.20 0.65 -24.02
C VAL A 105 -15.87 -0.80 -23.65
N GLY A 106 -15.30 -1.04 -22.46
CA GLY A 106 -15.00 -2.39 -21.98
C GLY A 106 -16.25 -3.24 -21.69
N GLY A 107 -17.36 -2.63 -21.26
CA GLY A 107 -18.61 -3.35 -21.00
C GLY A 107 -19.40 -3.72 -22.27
N ALA A 108 -19.26 -2.97 -23.36
CA ALA A 108 -20.04 -3.17 -24.59
C ALA A 108 -19.50 -4.28 -25.51
N LEU A 109 -18.27 -4.76 -25.28
CA LEU A 109 -17.61 -5.78 -26.12
C LEU A 109 -17.79 -7.21 -25.59
N TRP A 110 -18.60 -7.43 -24.55
CA TRP A 110 -18.84 -8.73 -23.93
C TRP A 110 -20.32 -9.08 -23.77
N HIS A 111 -21.14 -8.71 -24.75
CA HIS A 111 -22.49 -9.26 -24.97
C HIS A 111 -22.55 -10.03 -26.28
#